data_AF-A0AAW8KVI9-F1
#
_entry.id   AF-A0AAW8KVI9-F1
#
_cell.length_a   1.000
_cell.length_b   1.000
_cell.length_c   1.000
_cell.angle_alpha   90.00
_cell.angle_beta   90.00
_cell.angle_gamma   90.00
#
_symmetry.space_group_name_H-M   'P 1'
#
loop_
_entity.id
_entity.type
_entity.pdbx_description
1 polymer ?
#
loop_
_entity_poly.entity_id
_entity_poly.type
_entity_poly.pdbx_seq_one_letter_code
_entity_poly.pdbx_strand_id
1 'polypeptide(L)'
;QVLIEAAIIEVSGKDADQLGVQWALGDINSGIGLINFTNAGSSLASLAAGYLTGGASGLGSAIGAGSSIALGKYKEGADGSRQLYGALIQALKENTASNLLSTPSIVTMDNEEAYIVVGQNVPFVTGSVT
;
A
#
# COMPACT_ATOMS: atom_id res chain seq x y z
N GLN A 1 -49.16 16.08 9.70
CA GLN A 1 -47.80 15.89 10.26
C GLN A 1 -47.40 14.47 9.97
N VAL A 2 -46.23 14.28 9.38
CA VAL A 2 -45.68 12.99 8.97
C VAL A 2 -44.26 12.89 9.50
N LEU A 3 -43.93 11.75 10.12
CA LEU A 3 -42.56 11.38 10.47
C LEU A 3 -41.99 10.52 9.34
N ILE A 4 -40.82 10.91 8.86
CA ILE A 4 -40.09 10.24 7.79
C ILE A 4 -38.76 9.77 8.36
N GLU A 5 -38.47 8.48 8.23
CA GLU A 5 -37.20 7.86 8.58
C GLU A 5 -36.57 7.27 7.32
N ALA A 6 -35.28 7.50 7.15
CA ALA A 6 -34.50 6.80 6.14
C ALA A 6 -33.46 5.91 6.84
N ALA A 7 -33.13 4.78 6.23
CA ALA A 7 -32.05 3.92 6.66
C ALA A 7 -31.06 3.78 5.51
N ILE A 8 -29.79 4.08 5.77
CA ILE A 8 -28.68 4.01 4.82
C ILE A 8 -27.71 2.97 5.36
N ILE A 9 -27.44 1.94 4.57
CA ILE A 9 -26.56 0.83 4.92
C ILE A 9 -25.50 0.70 3.83
N GLU A 10 -24.22 0.73 4.20
CA GLU A 10 -23.09 0.44 3.30
C GLU A 10 -22.19 -0.60 3.95
N VAL A 11 -21.94 -1.69 3.23
CA VAL A 11 -20.91 -2.67 3.59
C VAL A 11 -19.93 -2.71 2.43
N SER A 12 -18.69 -2.30 2.69
CA SER A 12 -17.61 -2.34 1.71
C SER A 12 -16.43 -3.12 2.27
N GLY A 13 -15.84 -3.96 1.43
CA GLY A 13 -14.69 -4.76 1.79
C GLY A 13 -13.73 -4.89 0.61
N LYS A 14 -12.45 -5.00 0.91
CA LYS A 14 -11.39 -5.25 -0.07
C LYS A 14 -10.46 -6.31 0.47
N ASP A 15 -10.30 -7.39 -0.28
CA ASP A 15 -9.30 -8.42 -0.04
C ASP A 15 -8.29 -8.37 -1.18
N ALA A 16 -7.00 -8.22 -0.85
CA ALA A 16 -5.91 -8.30 -1.80
C ALA A 16 -4.83 -9.24 -1.27
N ASP A 17 -4.55 -10.30 -2.02
CA ASP A 17 -3.47 -11.23 -1.75
C ASP A 17 -2.39 -11.07 -2.82
N GLN A 18 -1.14 -10.94 -2.39
CA GLN A 18 -0.01 -10.76 -3.28
C GLN A 18 1.23 -11.51 -2.83
N LEU A 19 1.83 -12.25 -3.76
CA LEU A 19 3.07 -13.00 -3.56
C LEU A 19 4.04 -12.63 -4.69
N GLY A 20 5.28 -12.30 -4.32
CA GLY A 20 6.36 -11.98 -5.23
C GLY A 20 7.63 -12.73 -4.87
N VAL A 21 8.36 -13.20 -5.89
CA VAL A 21 9.71 -13.75 -5.73
C VAL A 21 10.64 -13.00 -6.66
N GLN A 22 11.68 -12.40 -6.09
CA GLN A 22 12.66 -11.58 -6.80
C GLN A 22 14.04 -12.23 -6.67
N TRP A 23 14.87 -12.13 -7.71
CA TRP A 23 16.19 -12.77 -7.75
C TRP A 23 17.28 -11.77 -8.10
N ALA A 24 18.46 -11.94 -7.51
CA ALA A 24 19.69 -11.27 -7.88
C ALA A 24 20.77 -12.30 -8.16
N LEU A 25 21.35 -12.30 -9.35
CA LEU A 25 22.33 -13.29 -9.79
C LEU A 25 23.41 -12.57 -10.58
N GLY A 26 24.69 -12.72 -10.21
CA GLY A 26 25.78 -12.22 -11.03
C GLY A 26 27.09 -12.06 -10.27
N ASP A 27 28.02 -11.35 -10.89
CA ASP A 27 29.33 -11.05 -10.30
C ASP A 27 29.42 -9.55 -10.03
N ILE A 28 29.83 -9.17 -8.82
CA ILE A 28 30.05 -7.76 -8.47
C ILE A 28 31.02 -7.06 -9.45
N ASN A 29 31.98 -7.80 -10.03
CA ASN A 29 32.96 -7.26 -10.96
C ASN A 29 32.48 -7.22 -12.42
N SER A 30 31.48 -8.03 -12.79
CA SER A 30 31.00 -8.15 -14.19
C SER A 30 29.54 -7.70 -14.37
N GLY A 31 28.84 -7.35 -13.28
CA GLY A 31 27.44 -6.96 -13.26
C GLY A 31 26.53 -7.99 -12.58
N ILE A 32 25.46 -7.48 -11.97
CA ILE A 32 24.43 -8.28 -11.30
C ILE A 32 23.14 -8.17 -12.11
N GLY A 33 22.61 -9.32 -12.57
CA GLY A 33 21.29 -9.41 -13.15
C GLY A 33 20.22 -9.45 -12.06
N LEU A 34 19.14 -8.69 -12.24
CA LEU A 34 18.03 -8.61 -11.30
C LEU A 34 16.73 -9.03 -11.98
N ILE A 35 15.98 -9.92 -11.34
CA ILE A 35 14.56 -10.16 -11.62
C ILE A 35 13.80 -9.43 -10.51
N ASN A 36 13.31 -8.24 -10.83
CA ASN A 36 12.74 -7.28 -9.89
C ASN A 36 11.26 -7.02 -10.20
N PHE A 37 10.43 -6.98 -9.17
CA PHE A 37 9.00 -6.67 -9.29
C PHE A 37 8.66 -5.45 -8.41
N THR A 38 7.85 -4.54 -8.94
CA THR A 38 7.39 -3.33 -8.23
C THR A 38 5.95 -3.43 -7.77
N ASN A 39 5.24 -4.50 -8.14
CA ASN A 39 3.85 -4.68 -7.74
C ASN A 39 3.73 -5.25 -6.33
N ALA A 40 4.63 -6.15 -5.90
CA ALA A 40 4.50 -6.96 -4.68
C ALA A 40 5.31 -6.41 -3.51
N GLY A 41 4.90 -5.26 -2.98
CA GLY A 41 5.60 -4.58 -1.88
C GLY A 41 6.92 -3.94 -2.35
N SER A 42 7.96 -4.03 -1.52
CA SER A 42 9.25 -3.38 -1.80
C SER A 42 10.07 -4.10 -2.88
N SER A 43 10.53 -3.37 -3.88
CA SER A 43 11.40 -3.90 -4.93
C SER A 43 12.81 -4.26 -4.40
N LEU A 44 13.48 -5.24 -5.02
CA LEU A 44 14.84 -5.63 -4.64
C LEU A 44 15.84 -4.47 -4.86
N ALA A 45 15.60 -3.64 -5.88
CA ALA A 45 16.39 -2.44 -6.16
C ALA A 45 16.24 -1.39 -5.04
N SER A 46 15.03 -1.15 -4.53
CA SER A 46 14.80 -0.21 -3.41
C SER A 46 15.39 -0.71 -2.10
N LEU A 47 15.37 -2.02 -1.84
CA LEU A 47 16.03 -2.61 -0.67
C LEU A 47 17.56 -2.45 -0.75
N ALA A 48 18.15 -2.73 -1.92
CA ALA A 48 19.58 -2.55 -2.14
C ALA A 48 19.98 -1.07 -1.98
N ALA A 49 19.22 -0.13 -2.55
CA ALA A 49 19.45 1.30 -2.38
C ALA A 49 19.30 1.75 -0.91
N GLY A 50 18.30 1.23 -0.19
CA GLY A 50 18.13 1.48 1.25
C GLY A 50 19.32 0.99 2.07
N TYR A 51 19.84 -0.19 1.76
CA TYR A 51 21.03 -0.73 2.42
C TYR A 51 22.28 0.11 2.14
N LEU A 52 22.49 0.54 0.89
CA LEU A 52 23.64 1.38 0.52
C LEU A 52 23.60 2.77 1.17
N THR A 53 22.41 3.33 1.41
CA THR A 53 22.23 4.68 1.96
C THR A 53 22.22 4.73 3.48
N GLY A 54 21.74 3.69 4.15
CA GLY A 54 21.57 3.69 5.62
C GLY A 54 21.94 2.38 6.31
N GLY A 55 22.66 1.48 5.64
CA GLY A 55 23.02 0.16 6.17
C GLY A 55 21.78 -0.66 6.55
N ALA A 56 21.87 -1.40 7.66
CA ALA A 56 20.74 -2.20 8.16
C ALA A 56 19.50 -1.36 8.51
N SER A 57 19.68 -0.11 8.95
CA SER A 57 18.59 0.82 9.27
C SER A 57 17.86 1.31 8.02
N GLY A 58 18.62 1.67 6.98
CA GLY A 58 18.07 2.05 5.68
C GLY A 58 17.40 0.88 4.97
N LEU A 59 17.93 -0.33 5.12
CA LEU A 59 17.26 -1.56 4.66
C LEU A 59 15.93 -1.80 5.37
N GLY A 60 15.90 -1.65 6.71
CA GLY A 60 14.67 -1.78 7.49
C GLY A 60 13.61 -0.74 7.11
N SER A 61 14.02 0.48 6.77
CA SER A 61 13.12 1.53 6.29
C SER A 61 12.62 1.29 4.86
N ALA A 62 13.39 0.57 4.03
CA ALA A 62 13.02 0.23 2.67
C ALA A 62 12.10 -0.99 2.58
N ILE A 63 12.02 -1.83 3.61
CA ILE A 63 11.04 -2.91 3.74
C ILE A 63 9.69 -2.28 4.10
N GLY A 64 8.76 -2.29 3.14
CA GLY A 64 7.40 -1.79 3.29
C GLY A 64 6.49 -2.81 4.01
N ALA A 65 5.18 -2.56 3.96
CA ALA A 65 4.21 -3.47 4.55
C ALA A 65 4.22 -4.87 3.90
N GLY A 66 4.08 -5.91 4.72
CA GLY A 66 4.11 -7.31 4.30
C GLY A 66 5.21 -8.13 4.98
N SER A 67 5.25 -9.43 4.71
CA SER A 67 6.31 -10.33 5.19
C SER A 67 7.34 -10.53 4.07
N SER A 68 8.62 -10.28 4.37
CA SER A 68 9.71 -10.44 3.40
C SER A 68 10.82 -11.32 3.96
N ILE A 69 11.27 -12.30 3.18
CA ILE A 69 12.41 -13.17 3.50
C ILE A 69 13.47 -12.96 2.42
N ALA A 70 14.66 -12.53 2.81
CA ALA A 70 15.82 -12.41 1.94
C ALA A 70 16.80 -13.56 2.21
N LEU A 71 17.19 -14.27 1.16
CA LEU A 71 18.18 -15.34 1.18
C LEU A 71 19.31 -14.96 0.22
N GLY A 72 20.55 -15.03 0.65
CA GLY A 72 21.69 -14.69 -0.19
C GLY A 72 22.92 -15.52 0.11
N LYS A 73 23.68 -15.85 -0.93
CA LYS A 73 25.01 -16.45 -0.84
C LYS A 73 25.99 -15.60 -1.64
N TYR A 74 27.09 -15.27 -0.99
CA TYR A 74 28.26 -14.63 -1.57
C TYR A 74 29.37 -15.68 -1.65
N LYS A 75 30.06 -15.76 -2.78
CA LYS A 75 31.26 -16.57 -2.97
C LYS A 75 32.34 -15.74 -3.64
N GLU A 76 33.55 -15.82 -3.10
CA GLU A 76 34.74 -15.22 -3.70
C GLU A 76 35.59 -16.34 -4.31
N GLY A 77 35.81 -16.24 -5.62
CA GLY A 77 36.66 -17.14 -6.38
C GLY A 77 38.13 -16.78 -6.19
N ALA A 78 39.00 -17.77 -6.35
CA ALA A 78 40.46 -17.58 -6.27
C ALA A 78 41.01 -16.67 -7.39
N ASP A 79 40.23 -16.45 -8.44
CA ASP A 79 40.46 -15.52 -9.56
C ASP A 79 40.00 -14.08 -9.26
N GLY A 80 39.48 -13.83 -8.05
CA GLY A 80 38.91 -12.54 -7.67
C GLY A 80 37.47 -12.31 -8.12
N SER A 81 36.82 -13.30 -8.77
CA SER A 81 35.40 -13.24 -9.11
C SER A 81 34.53 -13.24 -7.85
N ARG A 82 33.50 -12.40 -7.80
CA ARG A 82 32.64 -12.23 -6.62
C ARG A 82 31.21 -12.53 -6.96
N GLN A 83 30.89 -13.82 -6.94
CA GLN A 83 29.57 -14.33 -7.28
C GLN A 83 28.58 -14.06 -6.16
N LEU A 84 27.48 -13.42 -6.52
CA LEU A 84 26.36 -13.12 -5.66
C LEU A 84 25.09 -13.79 -6.21
N TYR A 85 24.46 -14.56 -5.34
CA TYR A 85 23.16 -15.18 -5.59
C TYR A 85 22.22 -14.78 -4.45
N GLY A 86 21.09 -14.18 -4.78
CA GLY A 86 20.11 -13.68 -3.82
C GLY A 86 18.68 -13.94 -4.29
N ALA A 87 17.80 -14.21 -3.34
CA ALA A 87 16.37 -14.37 -3.53
C ALA A 87 15.64 -13.56 -2.46
N LEU A 88 14.59 -12.87 -2.85
CA LEU A 88 13.69 -12.15 -1.95
C LEU A 88 12.27 -12.67 -2.20
N ILE A 89 11.66 -13.24 -1.17
CA ILE A 89 10.28 -13.70 -1.20
C ILE A 89 9.45 -12.72 -0.39
N GLN A 90 8.38 -12.19 -0.96
CA GLN A 90 7.48 -11.24 -0.33
C GLN A 90 6.04 -11.69 -0.44
N ALA A 91 5.34 -11.64 0.68
CA ALA A 91 3.91 -11.89 0.76
C ALA A 91 3.22 -10.71 1.44
N LEU A 92 2.16 -10.19 0.82
CA LEU A 92 1.30 -9.16 1.34
C LEU A 92 -0.16 -9.65 1.28
N LYS A 93 -0.87 -9.51 2.40
CA LYS A 93 -2.30 -9.76 2.52
C LYS A 93 -2.94 -8.52 3.11
N GLU A 94 -3.81 -7.88 2.34
CA GLU A 94 -4.60 -6.74 2.76
C GLU A 94 -6.05 -7.18 2.88
N ASN A 95 -6.66 -6.91 4.03
CA ASN A 95 -8.09 -7.08 4.25
C ASN A 95 -8.60 -5.80 4.89
N THR A 96 -9.50 -5.12 4.19
CA THR A 96 -10.21 -3.94 4.70
C THR A 96 -11.69 -4.26 4.74
N ALA A 97 -12.35 -3.92 5.85
CA ALA A 97 -13.80 -4.00 6.01
C ALA A 97 -14.34 -2.68 6.57
N SER A 98 -15.42 -2.18 6.00
CA SER A 98 -16.16 -1.00 6.44
C SER A 98 -17.65 -1.33 6.49
N ASN A 99 -18.31 -0.89 7.55
CA ASN A 99 -19.75 -1.02 7.74
C ASN A 99 -20.30 0.32 8.22
N LEU A 100 -21.21 0.91 7.46
CA LEU A 100 -21.84 2.19 7.74
C LEU A 100 -23.35 1.97 7.84
N LEU A 101 -23.93 2.46 8.93
CA LEU A 101 -25.36 2.48 9.17
C LEU A 101 -25.76 3.89 9.63
N SER A 102 -26.63 4.55 8.88
CA SER A 102 -27.16 5.88 9.21
C SER A 102 -28.67 5.87 9.14
N THR A 103 -29.35 6.34 10.19
CA THR A 103 -30.81 6.40 10.25
C THR A 103 -31.32 7.83 10.49
N PRO A 104 -31.27 8.74 9.50
CA PRO A 104 -31.80 10.09 9.67
C PRO A 104 -33.34 10.09 9.71
N SER A 105 -33.92 10.98 10.52
CA SER A 105 -35.37 11.14 10.70
C SER A 105 -35.80 12.60 10.71
N ILE A 106 -36.96 12.95 10.14
CA ILE A 106 -37.55 14.29 10.16
C ILE A 106 -39.07 14.25 10.30
N VAL A 107 -39.65 15.27 10.94
CA VAL A 107 -41.10 15.47 11.01
C VAL A 107 -41.46 16.68 10.16
N THR A 108 -42.44 16.54 9.27
CA THR A 108 -42.93 17.64 8.42
C THR A 108 -44.46 17.76 8.44
N MET A 109 -44.98 18.89 8.01
CA MET A 109 -46.40 19.09 7.72
C MET A 109 -46.76 18.50 6.35
N ASP A 110 -48.04 18.21 6.14
CA ASP A 110 -48.49 17.65 4.87
C ASP A 110 -48.31 18.71 3.77
N ASN A 111 -47.67 18.31 2.66
CA ASN A 111 -47.31 19.18 1.53
C ASN A 111 -46.31 20.31 1.83
N GLU A 112 -45.54 20.23 2.91
CA GLU A 112 -44.44 21.16 3.21
C GLU A 112 -43.08 20.45 3.03
N GLU A 113 -42.17 21.05 2.26
CA GLU A 113 -40.82 20.52 2.07
C GLU A 113 -40.00 20.66 3.37
N ALA A 114 -39.27 19.60 3.71
CA ALA A 114 -38.41 19.57 4.89
C ALA A 114 -37.03 19.01 4.51
N TYR A 115 -35.97 19.56 5.10
CA TYR A 115 -34.60 19.16 4.82
C TYR A 115 -33.85 18.79 6.09
N ILE A 116 -32.97 17.79 5.97
CA ILE A 116 -32.00 17.38 7.00
C ILE A 116 -30.62 17.62 6.41
N VAL A 117 -29.78 18.43 7.06
CA VAL A 117 -28.37 18.61 6.69
C VAL A 117 -27.50 18.18 7.86
N VAL A 118 -26.73 17.10 7.64
CA VAL A 118 -25.74 16.59 8.60
C VAL A 118 -24.41 16.49 7.88
N GLY A 119 -23.42 17.24 8.34
CA GLY A 119 -22.11 17.30 7.71
C GLY A 119 -21.30 18.50 8.16
N GLN A 120 -20.17 18.74 7.48
CA GLN A 120 -19.28 19.85 7.74
C GLN A 120 -19.38 20.87 6.60
N ASN A 121 -19.45 22.16 6.91
CA ASN A 121 -19.36 23.20 5.89
C ASN A 121 -17.88 23.45 5.55
N VAL A 122 -17.42 22.95 4.40
CA VAL A 122 -16.03 23.10 3.94
C VAL A 122 -15.94 24.19 2.85
N PRO A 123 -15.04 25.19 2.99
CA PRO A 123 -14.91 26.26 2.01
C PRO A 123 -14.27 25.75 0.72
N PHE A 124 -14.74 26.23 -0.42
CA PHE A 124 -14.15 25.98 -1.73
C PHE A 124 -13.72 27.29 -2.37
N VAL A 125 -12.56 27.29 -3.04
CA VAL A 125 -12.03 28.50 -3.69
C VAL A 125 -12.88 28.84 -4.90
N THR A 126 -13.61 29.95 -4.82
CA THR A 126 -14.40 30.49 -5.94
C THR A 126 -13.63 31.63 -6.59
N GLY A 127 -12.71 31.30 -7.49
CA GLY A 127 -11.99 32.27 -8.33
C GLY A 127 -10.48 32.26 -8.13
N SER A 128 -9.75 31.99 -9.23
CA SER A 128 -8.36 32.38 -9.41
C SER A 128 -8.37 33.71 -10.15
N VAL A 129 -7.81 34.75 -9.54
CA VAL A 129 -7.41 35.94 -10.29
C VAL A 129 -6.04 35.63 -10.90
N THR A 130 -5.95 35.76 -12.22
CA THR A 130 -4.71 35.67 -13.00
C THR A 130 -3.98 37.01 -12.93
#